data_AF-A0A2D6MJC3-F1
#
_entry.id   AF-A0A2D6MJC3-F1
#
_cell.length_a   1.000
_cell.length_b   1.000
_cell.length_c   1.000
_cell.angle_alpha   90.00
_cell.angle_beta   90.00
_cell.angle_gamma   90.00
#
_symmetry.space_group_name_H-M   'P 1'
#
loop_
_entity.id
_entity.type
_entity.pdbx_description
1 polymer ?
#
loop_
_entity_poly.entity_id
_entity_poly.type
_entity_poly.pdbx_seq_one_letter_code
_entity_poly.pdbx_strand_id
1 'polypeptide(L)'
;MSEYEEDPSEFTTPRSGMSLWKRALVKSLEKNVFGKGYSKGQFRAVVLSTPVPMEPSSQGKDEGKWKFFGRIIGPNSPHVELYDDPCDPDYLADRDAADNLISWHTEFRSLSVNERPSKGDEVLVKLKRLPVGTIADRPYDLKIGSYLEILVPLNQRAAAYGQEEGLAAEECAAIATAFDEAIDWATVGVGIGGGMVIQPQGGVMSGKQATSKQGINYFRFEKSLDVLDSSVRADFEAFFASLRAVGIVPQITSARRSAKHQWLLYTKLLPSKAADRPCNSDHQYGFAIDMNATKNGRSITSAASSTRWKEIADIALRHNILWYGYRTTQYDPKYPDSNNRIYANWRKDPVHFQHIGSRPAKGTAGPLDTLKEKCRNWFWRNPASGTGADPNRSAKDSRSWNRAFNDNLSYIEPDALVATAAYDVPPLLVDPSAVPAEECRPPMACTGEGAGDPEDTDPQSAESG
;
A
#
# COMPACT_ATOMS: atom_id res chain seq x y z
N MET A 1 -25.88 -10.81 -35.41
CA MET A 1 -25.12 -9.79 -34.67
C MET A 1 -25.33 -8.46 -35.41
N SER A 2 -26.36 -7.66 -35.09
CA SER A 2 -26.54 -6.33 -35.74
C SER A 2 -27.71 -5.50 -35.18
N GLU A 3 -27.82 -5.25 -33.87
CA GLU A 3 -28.91 -4.36 -33.40
C GLU A 3 -28.53 -3.30 -32.36
N TYR A 4 -27.27 -3.17 -31.97
CA TYR A 4 -26.84 -2.07 -31.09
C TYR A 4 -25.40 -1.68 -31.42
N GLU A 5 -25.23 -0.82 -32.43
CA GLU A 5 -24.01 -0.03 -32.56
C GLU A 5 -24.08 1.07 -31.50
N GLU A 6 -23.20 1.03 -30.49
CA GLU A 6 -23.03 2.18 -29.61
C GLU A 6 -22.45 3.32 -30.45
N ASP A 7 -23.09 4.49 -30.44
CA ASP A 7 -22.69 5.63 -31.27
C ASP A 7 -21.28 6.11 -30.87
N PRO A 8 -20.27 5.94 -31.74
CA PRO A 8 -18.91 6.38 -31.45
C PRO A 8 -18.81 7.89 -31.24
N SER A 9 -19.82 8.67 -31.67
CA SER A 9 -19.88 10.12 -31.45
C SER A 9 -20.03 10.52 -29.97
N GLU A 10 -20.38 9.58 -29.08
CA GLU A 10 -20.38 9.79 -27.63
C GLU A 10 -18.95 9.85 -27.02
N PHE A 11 -17.89 9.59 -27.80
CA PHE A 11 -16.47 9.76 -27.41
C PHE A 11 -16.02 11.24 -27.40
N THR A 12 -16.61 12.05 -26.52
CA THR A 12 -16.20 13.44 -26.34
C THR A 12 -15.15 13.63 -25.24
N THR A 13 -15.02 12.68 -24.31
CA THR A 13 -14.04 12.74 -23.20
C THR A 13 -13.60 11.32 -22.74
N PRO A 14 -12.43 11.17 -22.09
CA PRO A 14 -12.03 9.89 -21.48
C PRO A 14 -13.07 9.31 -20.49
N ARG A 15 -13.80 10.18 -19.79
CA ARG A 15 -14.85 9.79 -18.85
C ARG A 15 -16.09 9.22 -19.54
N SER A 16 -16.49 9.77 -20.69
CA SER A 16 -17.60 9.25 -21.48
C SER A 16 -17.24 7.90 -22.12
N GLY A 17 -16.01 7.75 -22.61
CA GLY A 17 -15.47 6.46 -23.09
C GLY A 17 -15.52 5.36 -22.03
N MET A 18 -15.10 5.65 -20.79
CA MET A 18 -15.19 4.70 -19.68
C MET A 18 -16.65 4.36 -19.30
N SER A 19 -17.59 5.29 -19.52
CA SER A 19 -19.01 5.08 -19.19
C SER A 19 -19.72 4.24 -20.27
N LEU A 20 -19.38 4.42 -21.55
CA LEU A 20 -19.76 3.54 -22.66
C LEU A 20 -19.20 2.13 -22.46
N TRP A 21 -17.90 2.01 -22.21
CA TRP A 21 -17.28 0.71 -21.99
C TRP A 21 -17.90 -0.04 -20.80
N LYS A 22 -18.19 0.66 -19.69
CA LYS A 22 -18.96 0.09 -18.57
C LYS A 22 -20.38 -0.34 -18.97
N ARG A 23 -21.08 0.44 -19.80
CA ARG A 23 -22.43 0.08 -20.29
C ARG A 23 -22.39 -1.12 -21.23
N ALA A 24 -21.41 -1.18 -22.13
CA ALA A 24 -21.19 -2.32 -23.02
C ALA A 24 -20.89 -3.60 -22.22
N LEU A 25 -20.01 -3.51 -21.21
CA LEU A 25 -19.71 -4.59 -20.29
C LEU A 25 -20.94 -5.04 -19.49
N VAL A 26 -21.75 -4.10 -18.97
CA VAL A 26 -22.97 -4.45 -18.24
C VAL A 26 -23.99 -5.15 -19.17
N LYS A 27 -24.15 -4.66 -20.40
CA LYS A 27 -25.06 -5.26 -21.40
C LYS A 27 -24.61 -6.65 -21.86
N SER A 28 -23.30 -6.91 -21.97
CA SER A 28 -22.81 -8.25 -22.33
C SER A 28 -23.17 -9.30 -21.25
N LEU A 29 -23.29 -8.88 -19.99
CA LEU A 29 -23.72 -9.71 -18.87
C LEU A 29 -25.25 -9.93 -18.79
N GLU A 30 -26.07 -9.20 -19.56
CA GLU A 30 -27.54 -9.30 -19.52
C GLU A 30 -28.13 -10.37 -20.42
N LYS A 31 -27.41 -10.76 -21.48
CA LYS A 31 -27.79 -11.96 -22.25
C LYS A 31 -27.44 -13.18 -21.40
N ASN A 32 -28.33 -14.17 -21.36
CA ASN A 32 -28.02 -15.46 -20.74
C ASN A 32 -27.04 -16.21 -21.64
N VAL A 33 -25.75 -15.84 -21.54
CA VAL A 33 -24.75 -16.25 -22.54
C VAL A 33 -24.29 -17.69 -22.38
N PHE A 34 -24.68 -18.35 -21.28
CA PHE A 34 -24.28 -19.73 -20.97
C PHE A 34 -25.29 -20.79 -21.46
N GLY A 35 -26.29 -20.37 -22.24
CA GLY A 35 -27.22 -21.28 -22.90
C GLY A 35 -28.39 -21.74 -22.02
N LYS A 36 -29.11 -22.74 -22.53
CA LYS A 36 -30.34 -23.27 -21.92
C LYS A 36 -29.99 -24.02 -20.63
N GLY A 37 -30.37 -23.49 -19.46
CA GLY A 37 -30.19 -24.17 -18.17
C GLY A 37 -29.68 -23.28 -17.03
N TYR A 38 -29.00 -22.17 -17.34
CA TYR A 38 -28.52 -21.23 -16.32
C TYR A 38 -29.53 -20.10 -16.07
N SER A 39 -29.63 -19.65 -14.82
CA SER A 39 -30.42 -18.48 -14.46
C SER A 39 -29.64 -17.18 -14.75
N LYS A 40 -30.35 -16.07 -15.01
CA LYS A 40 -29.72 -14.77 -15.25
C LYS A 40 -28.77 -14.41 -14.09
N GLY A 41 -27.51 -14.10 -14.43
CA GLY A 41 -26.47 -13.72 -13.47
C GLY A 41 -25.70 -14.88 -12.84
N GLN A 42 -25.86 -16.10 -13.33
CA GLN A 42 -24.94 -17.20 -13.03
C GLN A 42 -23.77 -17.23 -14.02
N PHE A 43 -22.59 -17.53 -13.52
CA PHE A 43 -21.34 -17.54 -14.27
C PHE A 43 -20.48 -18.75 -13.86
N ARG A 44 -19.64 -19.22 -14.77
CA ARG A 44 -18.54 -20.13 -14.45
C ARG A 44 -17.37 -19.30 -13.92
N ALA A 45 -16.71 -19.77 -12.88
CA ALA A 45 -15.50 -19.14 -12.36
C ALA A 45 -14.46 -20.18 -11.95
N VAL A 46 -13.19 -19.81 -12.01
CA VAL A 46 -12.07 -20.59 -11.49
C VAL A 46 -11.71 -20.05 -10.11
N VAL A 47 -11.55 -20.94 -9.13
CA VAL A 47 -11.11 -20.59 -7.77
C VAL A 47 -9.64 -20.19 -7.81
N LEU A 48 -9.33 -18.93 -7.49
CA LEU A 48 -7.98 -18.36 -7.55
C LEU A 48 -7.27 -18.33 -6.20
N SER A 49 -7.99 -18.37 -5.07
CA SER A 49 -7.40 -18.36 -3.73
C SER A 49 -7.86 -19.56 -2.92
N THR A 50 -7.08 -19.94 -1.93
CA THR A 50 -7.45 -21.03 -1.01
C THR A 50 -8.71 -20.65 -0.24
N PRO A 51 -9.78 -21.47 -0.27
CA PRO A 51 -11.01 -21.10 0.40
C PRO A 51 -10.83 -21.06 1.91
N VAL A 52 -11.17 -19.90 2.48
CA VAL A 52 -11.06 -19.58 3.91
C VAL A 52 -12.44 -19.73 4.54
N PRO A 53 -12.56 -20.33 5.73
CA PRO A 53 -13.84 -20.37 6.43
C PRO A 53 -14.32 -18.93 6.72
N MET A 54 -15.62 -18.70 6.57
CA MET A 54 -16.24 -17.45 6.97
C MET A 54 -16.40 -17.43 8.49
N GLU A 55 -16.11 -16.28 9.10
CA GLU A 55 -16.41 -16.07 10.52
C GLU A 55 -17.90 -16.32 10.76
N PRO A 56 -18.28 -17.06 11.83
CA PRO A 56 -19.67 -17.26 12.16
C PRO A 56 -20.32 -15.88 12.37
N SER A 57 -21.39 -15.57 11.63
CA SER A 57 -22.22 -14.42 12.01
C SER A 57 -22.69 -14.57 13.46
N SER A 58 -23.05 -13.44 14.08
CA SER A 58 -23.67 -13.42 15.42
C SER A 58 -24.95 -14.28 15.54
N GLN A 59 -25.47 -14.76 14.41
CA GLN A 59 -26.62 -15.66 14.33
C GLN A 59 -26.25 -17.13 14.04
N GLY A 60 -24.95 -17.47 13.98
CA GLY A 60 -24.45 -18.81 13.68
C GLY A 60 -24.74 -19.30 12.25
N LYS A 61 -25.17 -18.42 11.35
CA LYS A 61 -25.65 -18.81 10.00
C LYS A 61 -24.52 -19.14 9.01
N ASP A 62 -23.29 -18.82 9.36
CA ASP A 62 -22.13 -18.97 8.47
C ASP A 62 -21.19 -20.12 8.87
N GLU A 63 -21.57 -20.95 9.84
CA GLU A 63 -20.78 -22.14 10.20
C GLU A 63 -20.71 -23.11 9.00
N GLY A 64 -19.50 -23.51 8.63
CA GLY A 64 -19.25 -24.34 7.44
C GLY A 64 -19.36 -23.60 6.10
N LYS A 65 -19.36 -22.25 6.13
CA LYS A 65 -19.31 -21.41 4.92
C LYS A 65 -17.88 -21.00 4.59
N TRP A 66 -17.63 -20.76 3.32
CA TRP A 66 -16.32 -20.47 2.74
C TRP A 66 -16.36 -19.20 1.91
N LYS A 67 -15.24 -18.50 1.86
CA LYS A 67 -14.99 -17.41 0.93
C LYS A 67 -13.68 -17.60 0.19
N PHE A 68 -13.64 -17.15 -1.06
CA PHE A 68 -12.46 -17.22 -1.92
C PHE A 68 -12.52 -16.16 -3.02
N PHE A 69 -11.37 -15.79 -3.58
CA PHE A 69 -11.30 -15.01 -4.82
C PHE A 69 -11.40 -15.95 -6.02
N GLY A 70 -12.16 -15.55 -7.03
CA GLY A 70 -12.32 -16.34 -8.25
C GLY A 70 -12.36 -15.50 -9.52
N ARG A 71 -11.87 -16.09 -10.61
CA ARG A 71 -11.91 -15.50 -11.95
C ARG A 71 -13.12 -16.01 -12.70
N ILE A 72 -14.08 -15.14 -13.02
CA ILE A 72 -15.15 -15.49 -13.95
C ILE A 72 -14.51 -15.83 -15.30
N ILE A 73 -14.97 -16.90 -15.94
CA ILE A 73 -14.42 -17.38 -17.22
C ILE A 73 -15.53 -17.51 -18.28
N GLY A 74 -15.11 -17.55 -19.54
CA GLY A 74 -15.99 -17.70 -20.71
C GLY A 74 -16.07 -16.45 -21.60
N PRO A 75 -16.75 -16.55 -22.76
CA PRO A 75 -16.68 -15.56 -23.86
C PRO A 75 -17.29 -14.17 -23.55
N ASN A 76 -17.81 -13.95 -22.34
CA ASN A 76 -18.28 -12.65 -21.87
C ASN A 76 -17.92 -12.45 -20.39
N SER A 77 -16.80 -13.04 -19.96
CA SER A 77 -16.31 -12.81 -18.62
C SER A 77 -15.90 -11.35 -18.48
N PRO A 78 -16.37 -10.65 -17.43
CA PRO A 78 -15.91 -9.31 -17.16
C PRO A 78 -14.44 -9.28 -16.74
N HIS A 79 -13.84 -10.42 -16.40
CA HIS A 79 -12.44 -10.49 -15.97
C HIS A 79 -11.48 -10.76 -17.13
N VAL A 80 -11.88 -11.47 -18.18
CA VAL A 80 -10.96 -11.86 -19.27
C VAL A 80 -10.45 -10.64 -20.04
N GLU A 81 -11.27 -9.60 -20.22
CA GLU A 81 -10.86 -8.37 -20.90
C GLU A 81 -10.26 -7.31 -19.96
N LEU A 82 -10.47 -7.46 -18.66
CA LEU A 82 -10.11 -6.44 -17.66
C LEU A 82 -8.84 -6.74 -16.90
N TYR A 83 -8.60 -8.01 -16.64
CA TYR A 83 -7.56 -8.48 -15.75
C TYR A 83 -6.79 -9.59 -16.45
N ASP A 84 -5.48 -9.47 -16.40
CA ASP A 84 -4.58 -10.53 -16.83
C ASP A 84 -4.89 -11.83 -16.09
N ASP A 85 -4.55 -12.97 -16.68
CA ASP A 85 -4.71 -14.24 -16.00
C ASP A 85 -3.65 -14.35 -14.91
N PRO A 86 -4.01 -14.44 -13.61
CA PRO A 86 -3.00 -14.68 -12.57
C PRO A 86 -2.33 -16.04 -12.70
N CYS A 87 -2.82 -16.92 -13.58
CA CYS A 87 -2.15 -18.17 -13.95
C CYS A 87 -1.26 -18.05 -15.20
N ASP A 88 -1.08 -16.87 -15.79
CA ASP A 88 -0.14 -16.65 -16.89
C ASP A 88 1.32 -16.81 -16.41
N PRO A 89 2.21 -17.47 -17.20
CA PRO A 89 3.62 -17.65 -16.87
C PRO A 89 4.35 -16.39 -16.39
N ASP A 90 3.97 -15.23 -16.91
CA ASP A 90 4.63 -13.96 -16.63
C ASP A 90 4.45 -13.51 -15.18
N TYR A 91 3.35 -13.92 -14.53
CA TYR A 91 3.08 -13.63 -13.11
C TYR A 91 3.70 -14.67 -12.17
N LEU A 92 4.32 -15.73 -12.70
CA LEU A 92 4.90 -16.80 -11.87
C LEU A 92 6.23 -16.42 -11.27
N ALA A 93 6.95 -15.50 -11.91
CA ALA A 93 8.22 -14.99 -11.42
C ALA A 93 8.03 -13.96 -10.28
N ASP A 94 6.84 -13.37 -10.16
CA ASP A 94 6.54 -12.30 -9.19
C ASP A 94 5.27 -12.62 -8.38
N ARG A 95 5.50 -13.23 -7.22
CA ARG A 95 4.47 -13.63 -6.26
C ARG A 95 3.61 -12.45 -5.78
N ASP A 96 4.22 -11.31 -5.49
CA ASP A 96 3.49 -10.17 -4.95
C ASP A 96 2.58 -9.56 -6.04
N ALA A 97 3.04 -9.54 -7.30
CA ALA A 97 2.22 -9.14 -8.43
C ALA A 97 1.01 -10.09 -8.62
N ALA A 98 1.23 -11.41 -8.52
CA ALA A 98 0.17 -12.41 -8.63
C ALA A 98 -0.87 -12.28 -7.51
N ASP A 99 -0.46 -12.14 -6.25
CA ASP A 99 -1.36 -11.96 -5.10
C ASP A 99 -2.17 -10.66 -5.23
N ASN A 100 -1.53 -9.57 -5.68
CA ASN A 100 -2.22 -8.31 -5.97
C ASN A 100 -3.26 -8.49 -7.08
N LEU A 101 -2.92 -9.17 -8.17
CA LEU A 101 -3.82 -9.44 -9.29
C LEU A 101 -5.01 -10.32 -8.85
N ILE A 102 -4.79 -11.34 -8.03
CA ILE A 102 -5.85 -12.19 -7.46
C ILE A 102 -6.83 -11.33 -6.63
N SER A 103 -6.34 -10.37 -5.84
CA SER A 103 -7.20 -9.48 -5.04
C SER A 103 -8.12 -8.58 -5.86
N TRP A 104 -7.82 -8.36 -7.14
CA TRP A 104 -8.63 -7.54 -8.03
C TRP A 104 -9.87 -8.25 -8.55
N HIS A 105 -9.88 -9.59 -8.49
CA HIS A 105 -10.97 -10.45 -8.90
C HIS A 105 -12.13 -10.46 -7.89
N THR A 106 -13.19 -11.22 -8.18
CA THR A 106 -14.41 -11.24 -7.36
C THR A 106 -14.23 -12.14 -6.14
N GLU A 107 -14.61 -11.66 -4.95
CA GLU A 107 -14.78 -12.50 -3.76
C GLU A 107 -16.12 -13.23 -3.83
N PHE A 108 -16.09 -14.57 -3.82
CA PHE A 108 -17.28 -15.41 -3.76
C PHE A 108 -17.47 -15.96 -2.35
N ARG A 109 -18.72 -15.95 -1.89
CA ARG A 109 -19.13 -16.46 -0.58
C ARG A 109 -20.13 -17.58 -0.73
N SER A 110 -19.92 -18.70 -0.04
CA SER A 110 -20.89 -19.80 -0.02
C SER A 110 -22.11 -19.38 0.80
N LEU A 111 -23.28 -19.24 0.18
CA LEU A 111 -24.51 -18.92 0.93
C LEU A 111 -25.29 -20.20 1.30
N SER A 112 -25.45 -21.12 0.36
CA SER A 112 -26.24 -22.34 0.52
C SER A 112 -25.41 -23.62 0.47
N VAL A 113 -24.15 -23.52 0.07
CA VAL A 113 -23.25 -24.67 -0.13
C VAL A 113 -22.37 -24.85 1.10
N ASN A 114 -22.12 -26.09 1.49
CA ASN A 114 -21.16 -26.44 2.55
C ASN A 114 -19.91 -27.14 2.00
N GLU A 115 -20.01 -27.66 0.77
CA GLU A 115 -18.87 -28.22 0.05
C GLU A 115 -17.80 -27.15 -0.18
N ARG A 116 -16.62 -27.41 0.37
CA ARG A 116 -15.46 -26.54 0.24
C ARG A 116 -14.87 -26.75 -1.16
N PRO A 117 -14.84 -25.72 -2.02
CA PRO A 117 -14.12 -25.87 -3.27
C PRO A 117 -12.61 -25.96 -3.01
N SER A 118 -11.88 -26.49 -3.97
CA SER A 118 -10.42 -26.47 -4.01
C SER A 118 -9.95 -25.35 -4.93
N LYS A 119 -8.72 -24.89 -4.70
CA LYS A 119 -8.07 -23.93 -5.61
C LYS A 119 -7.94 -24.57 -7.00
N GLY A 120 -8.23 -23.80 -8.05
CA GLY A 120 -8.27 -24.29 -9.43
C GLY A 120 -9.55 -25.02 -9.83
N ASP A 121 -10.46 -25.33 -8.89
CA ASP A 121 -11.78 -25.85 -9.24
C ASP A 121 -12.52 -24.85 -10.12
N GLU A 122 -13.31 -25.39 -11.04
CA GLU A 122 -14.30 -24.60 -11.74
C GLU A 122 -15.63 -24.70 -11.00
N VAL A 123 -16.17 -23.54 -10.65
CA VAL A 123 -17.36 -23.39 -9.81
C VAL A 123 -18.44 -22.59 -10.52
N LEU A 124 -19.69 -22.89 -10.18
CA LEU A 124 -20.82 -22.06 -10.52
C LEU A 124 -20.96 -20.96 -9.47
N VAL A 125 -21.03 -19.72 -9.94
CA VAL A 125 -21.17 -18.55 -9.09
C VAL A 125 -22.33 -17.68 -9.57
N LYS A 126 -22.81 -16.78 -8.71
CA LYS A 126 -23.86 -15.81 -9.02
C LYS A 126 -23.46 -14.44 -8.54
N LEU A 127 -23.44 -13.47 -9.44
CA LEU A 127 -23.14 -12.09 -9.06
C LEU A 127 -24.39 -11.41 -8.48
N LYS A 128 -24.15 -10.60 -7.43
CA LYS A 128 -25.20 -9.75 -6.86
C LYS A 128 -25.44 -8.57 -7.79
N ARG A 129 -26.69 -8.12 -7.94
CA ARG A 129 -26.99 -6.86 -8.63
C ARG A 129 -26.94 -5.70 -7.63
N LEU A 130 -26.29 -4.60 -8.01
CA LEU A 130 -26.19 -3.39 -7.20
C LEU A 130 -27.57 -2.72 -7.05
N PRO A 131 -27.91 -2.12 -5.91
CA PRO A 131 -29.24 -1.54 -5.64
C PRO A 131 -29.47 -0.18 -6.33
N VAL A 132 -28.87 0.05 -7.50
CA VAL A 132 -28.88 1.35 -8.18
C VAL A 132 -29.58 1.20 -9.52
N GLY A 133 -30.60 2.03 -9.79
CA GLY A 133 -31.40 1.99 -11.02
C GLY A 133 -32.65 1.10 -10.95
N THR A 134 -33.39 1.10 -12.06
CA THR A 134 -34.51 0.20 -12.39
C THR A 134 -34.06 -1.26 -12.31
N ILE A 135 -34.94 -2.18 -11.89
CA ILE A 135 -34.59 -3.60 -11.62
C ILE A 135 -33.91 -4.28 -12.83
N ALA A 136 -34.33 -3.93 -14.05
CA ALA A 136 -33.77 -4.50 -15.28
C ALA A 136 -32.31 -4.08 -15.53
N ASP A 137 -31.97 -2.82 -15.25
CA ASP A 137 -30.71 -2.18 -15.66
C ASP A 137 -29.65 -2.18 -14.54
N ARG A 138 -29.88 -2.93 -13.45
CA ARG A 138 -28.96 -2.95 -12.30
C ARG A 138 -27.65 -3.64 -12.69
N PRO A 139 -26.49 -2.96 -12.61
CA PRO A 139 -25.20 -3.57 -12.88
C PRO A 139 -24.88 -4.65 -11.85
N TYR A 140 -24.08 -5.62 -12.27
CA TYR A 140 -23.55 -6.64 -11.36
C TYR A 140 -22.43 -6.06 -10.47
N ASP A 141 -22.38 -6.54 -9.24
CA ASP A 141 -21.30 -6.31 -8.30
C ASP A 141 -20.14 -7.26 -8.65
N LEU A 142 -19.10 -6.73 -9.30
CA LEU A 142 -17.91 -7.50 -9.67
C LEU A 142 -16.97 -7.75 -8.49
N LYS A 143 -17.24 -7.19 -7.30
CA LYS A 143 -16.42 -7.40 -6.12
C LYS A 143 -16.94 -8.51 -5.24
N ILE A 144 -18.26 -8.73 -5.20
CA ILE A 144 -18.88 -9.75 -4.35
C ILE A 144 -19.88 -10.61 -5.14
N GLY A 145 -19.68 -11.93 -5.07
CA GLY A 145 -20.59 -12.93 -5.60
C GLY A 145 -20.96 -14.02 -4.60
N SER A 146 -21.89 -14.88 -5.00
CA SER A 146 -22.30 -16.07 -4.27
C SER A 146 -21.77 -17.31 -4.97
N TYR A 147 -21.13 -18.21 -4.23
CA TYR A 147 -20.74 -19.52 -4.71
C TYR A 147 -21.90 -20.52 -4.57
N LEU A 148 -22.16 -21.30 -5.62
CA LEU A 148 -23.35 -22.15 -5.75
C LEU A 148 -23.06 -23.65 -5.85
N GLU A 149 -21.99 -24.08 -6.52
CA GLU A 149 -21.59 -25.49 -6.61
C GLU A 149 -20.24 -25.62 -7.33
N ILE A 150 -19.58 -26.77 -7.17
CA ILE A 150 -18.43 -27.17 -7.99
C ILE A 150 -18.97 -27.77 -9.29
N LEU A 151 -18.55 -27.24 -10.44
CA LEU A 151 -18.90 -27.77 -11.76
C LEU A 151 -17.89 -28.80 -12.23
N VAL A 152 -16.60 -28.45 -12.16
CA VAL A 152 -15.50 -29.30 -12.60
C VAL A 152 -14.40 -29.23 -11.55
N PRO A 153 -14.22 -30.29 -10.76
CA PRO A 153 -13.08 -30.40 -9.85
C PRO A 153 -11.75 -30.30 -10.60
N LEU A 154 -10.74 -29.71 -9.97
CA LEU A 154 -9.44 -29.45 -10.58
C LEU A 154 -8.81 -30.71 -11.23
N ASN A 155 -8.90 -31.86 -10.56
CA ASN A 155 -8.34 -33.11 -11.07
C ASN A 155 -9.02 -33.59 -12.37
N GLN A 156 -10.30 -33.24 -12.58
CA GLN A 156 -11.01 -33.52 -13.83
C GLN A 156 -10.70 -32.46 -14.88
N ARG A 157 -10.51 -31.21 -14.46
CA ARG A 157 -10.12 -30.11 -15.35
C ARG A 157 -8.73 -30.34 -15.94
N ALA A 158 -7.76 -30.76 -15.14
CA ALA A 158 -6.41 -31.06 -15.61
C ALA A 158 -6.38 -32.17 -16.67
N ALA A 159 -7.17 -33.23 -16.48
CA ALA A 159 -7.32 -34.30 -17.46
C ALA A 159 -7.92 -33.81 -18.81
N ALA A 160 -8.74 -32.75 -18.80
CA ALA A 160 -9.31 -32.17 -20.01
C ALA A 160 -8.37 -31.19 -20.73
N TYR A 161 -7.49 -30.49 -19.99
CA TYR A 161 -6.55 -29.51 -20.54
C TYR A 161 -5.29 -30.12 -21.17
N GLY A 162 -4.92 -31.36 -20.82
CA GLY A 162 -3.77 -32.06 -21.40
C GLY A 162 -3.84 -32.36 -22.92
N GLN A 163 -4.79 -31.78 -23.65
CA GLN A 163 -4.98 -31.98 -25.10
C GLN A 163 -4.97 -30.70 -25.95
N GLU A 164 -4.98 -29.48 -25.38
CA GLU A 164 -4.93 -28.22 -26.14
C GLU A 164 -3.85 -27.28 -25.56
N GLU A 165 -3.03 -26.67 -26.43
CA GLU A 165 -1.72 -26.04 -26.18
C GLU A 165 -1.72 -24.78 -25.26
N GLY A 166 -2.01 -24.94 -23.97
CA GLY A 166 -1.77 -23.93 -22.93
C GLY A 166 -1.46 -24.58 -21.58
N LEU A 167 -0.73 -23.88 -20.70
CA LEU A 167 -0.32 -24.34 -19.36
C LEU A 167 -1.33 -25.32 -18.74
N ALA A 168 -0.85 -26.48 -18.29
CA ALA A 168 -1.74 -27.50 -17.74
C ALA A 168 -2.49 -26.92 -16.54
N ALA A 169 -3.77 -27.27 -16.34
CA ALA A 169 -4.51 -26.83 -15.14
C ALA A 169 -3.78 -27.24 -13.83
N GLU A 170 -2.94 -28.28 -13.90
CA GLU A 170 -1.98 -28.71 -12.89
C GLU A 170 -0.88 -27.69 -12.61
N GLU A 171 -0.37 -26.96 -13.60
CA GLU A 171 0.59 -25.87 -13.40
C GLU A 171 -0.11 -24.71 -12.71
N CYS A 172 -1.27 -24.25 -13.19
CA CYS A 172 -2.07 -23.21 -12.52
C CYS A 172 -2.45 -23.61 -11.07
N ALA A 173 -2.65 -24.90 -10.81
CA ALA A 173 -2.83 -25.46 -9.46
C ALA A 173 -1.55 -25.59 -8.63
N ALA A 174 -0.41 -25.91 -9.25
CA ALA A 174 0.90 -25.99 -8.59
C ALA A 174 1.43 -24.60 -8.24
N ILE A 175 1.24 -23.63 -9.13
CA ILE A 175 1.42 -22.19 -8.94
C ILE A 175 0.59 -21.74 -7.73
N ALA A 176 -0.69 -22.11 -7.76
CA ALA A 176 -1.62 -21.91 -6.66
C ALA A 176 -1.16 -22.55 -5.32
N THR A 177 -0.58 -23.75 -5.35
CA THR A 177 -0.16 -24.48 -4.13
C THR A 177 1.16 -23.94 -3.57
N ALA A 178 2.09 -23.47 -4.44
CA ALA A 178 3.33 -22.80 -4.03
C ALA A 178 3.09 -21.50 -3.23
N PHE A 179 1.89 -20.90 -3.37
CA PHE A 179 1.48 -19.75 -2.58
C PHE A 179 1.01 -20.10 -1.15
N ASP A 180 0.64 -21.35 -0.84
CA ASP A 180 0.08 -21.73 0.47
C ASP A 180 1.11 -22.14 1.53
N GLU A 181 2.29 -22.62 1.16
CA GLU A 181 3.31 -23.07 2.13
C GLU A 181 3.86 -21.94 3.04
N ALA A 182 3.49 -20.69 2.78
CA ALA A 182 3.84 -19.54 3.63
C ALA A 182 2.72 -19.12 4.62
N ILE A 183 1.53 -19.73 4.58
CA ILE A 183 0.36 -19.32 5.39
C ILE A 183 -0.18 -20.49 6.23
N ASP A 184 0.66 -21.11 7.05
CA ASP A 184 0.19 -21.97 8.16
C ASP A 184 -0.08 -21.09 9.41
N TRP A 185 -1.22 -20.40 9.42
CA TRP A 185 -1.68 -19.54 10.52
C TRP A 185 -2.65 -20.22 11.49
N ALA A 186 -2.85 -21.53 11.39
CA ALA A 186 -3.86 -22.24 12.18
C ALA A 186 -3.42 -22.57 13.62
N THR A 187 -2.19 -22.25 14.06
CA THR A 187 -1.66 -22.73 15.37
C THR A 187 -1.23 -21.65 16.36
N VAL A 188 -1.71 -20.41 16.29
CA VAL A 188 -1.44 -19.41 17.35
C VAL A 188 -2.72 -18.87 17.98
N GLY A 189 -3.19 -19.61 18.99
CA GLY A 189 -3.46 -19.03 20.31
C GLY A 189 -4.68 -18.10 20.43
N VAL A 190 -5.81 -18.72 20.73
CA VAL A 190 -7.00 -18.15 21.38
C VAL A 190 -6.63 -17.17 22.51
N GLY A 191 -7.13 -15.93 22.41
CA GLY A 191 -7.10 -14.92 23.47
C GLY A 191 -8.35 -14.04 23.37
N ILE A 192 -9.33 -14.34 24.22
CA ILE A 192 -10.68 -13.79 24.27
C ILE A 192 -10.67 -12.30 24.64
N GLY A 193 -11.30 -11.46 23.81
CA GLY A 193 -11.84 -10.15 24.21
C GLY A 193 -11.28 -8.94 23.46
N GLY A 194 -12.07 -8.36 22.55
CA GLY A 194 -11.97 -6.95 22.19
C GLY A 194 -11.75 -6.62 20.71
N GLY A 195 -12.84 -6.32 20.00
CA GLY A 195 -12.89 -5.46 18.82
C GLY A 195 -12.39 -6.06 17.51
N MET A 196 -13.33 -6.18 16.56
CA MET A 196 -13.12 -6.50 15.15
C MET A 196 -11.87 -5.80 14.57
N VAL A 197 -10.89 -6.60 14.14
CA VAL A 197 -9.70 -6.17 13.41
C VAL A 197 -9.97 -6.36 11.94
N ILE A 198 -10.07 -5.27 11.17
CA ILE A 198 -10.00 -5.34 9.71
C ILE A 198 -8.51 -5.48 9.37
N GLN A 199 -8.10 -6.68 8.96
CA GLN A 199 -6.73 -6.93 8.53
C GLN A 199 -6.50 -6.38 7.12
N PRO A 200 -5.42 -5.61 6.89
CA PRO A 200 -5.07 -5.07 5.58
C PRO A 200 -4.75 -6.15 4.55
N GLN A 201 -5.17 -5.91 3.30
CA GLN A 201 -4.53 -6.46 2.12
C GLN A 201 -3.28 -5.62 1.81
N GLY A 202 -2.07 -6.19 1.89
CA GLY A 202 -0.85 -5.54 1.36
C GLY A 202 0.40 -5.51 2.26
N GLY A 203 0.37 -6.11 3.44
CA GLY A 203 1.57 -6.30 4.27
C GLY A 203 1.21 -6.97 5.58
N VAL A 204 2.01 -7.93 6.02
CA VAL A 204 1.86 -8.49 7.37
C VAL A 204 1.88 -7.30 8.34
N MET A 205 0.83 -7.12 9.14
CA MET A 205 0.80 -6.08 10.18
C MET A 205 1.77 -6.48 11.29
N SER A 206 3.07 -6.36 11.01
CA SER A 206 4.11 -6.71 11.94
C SER A 206 4.26 -5.55 12.94
N GLY A 207 4.09 -5.89 14.22
CA GLY A 207 4.01 -4.91 15.29
C GLY A 207 3.55 -5.53 16.59
N LYS A 208 3.45 -4.71 17.62
CA LYS A 208 3.01 -5.14 18.95
C LYS A 208 2.27 -4.05 19.69
N GLN A 209 1.41 -4.45 20.61
CA GLN A 209 0.91 -3.57 21.64
C GLN A 209 2.08 -3.08 22.51
N ALA A 210 2.06 -1.80 22.83
CA ALA A 210 3.03 -1.13 23.68
C ALA A 210 2.30 -0.22 24.67
N THR A 211 2.92 0.05 25.80
CA THR A 211 2.34 0.90 26.85
C THR A 211 3.27 2.09 27.11
N SER A 212 2.71 3.30 27.15
CA SER A 212 3.48 4.49 27.52
C SER A 212 3.86 4.48 29.00
N LYS A 213 4.76 5.37 29.43
CA LYS A 213 5.11 5.49 30.85
C LYS A 213 3.91 5.82 31.75
N GLN A 214 2.85 6.40 31.19
CA GLN A 214 1.62 6.78 31.87
C GLN A 214 0.53 5.70 31.78
N GLY A 215 0.87 4.48 31.35
CA GLY A 215 -0.08 3.36 31.28
C GLY A 215 -1.03 3.40 30.08
N ILE A 216 -0.72 4.19 29.04
CA ILE A 216 -1.59 4.30 27.86
C ILE A 216 -1.12 3.28 26.82
N ASN A 217 -1.99 2.31 26.47
CA ASN A 217 -1.73 1.34 25.43
C ASN A 217 -1.79 1.98 24.03
N TYR A 218 -0.96 1.51 23.12
CA TYR A 218 -0.93 1.91 21.72
C TYR A 218 -0.27 0.82 20.86
N PHE A 219 -0.70 0.70 19.61
CA PHE A 219 -0.03 -0.18 18.65
C PHE A 219 1.26 0.45 18.12
N ARG A 220 2.35 -0.32 18.17
CA ARG A 220 3.66 0.05 17.64
C ARG A 220 4.04 -0.91 16.50
N PHE A 221 4.06 -0.39 15.28
CA PHE A 221 4.56 -1.11 14.12
C PHE A 221 6.04 -1.44 14.26
N GLU A 222 6.47 -2.49 13.59
CA GLU A 222 7.88 -2.80 13.41
C GLU A 222 8.62 -1.71 12.65
N LYS A 223 9.93 -1.69 12.84
CA LYS A 223 10.85 -0.80 12.14
C LYS A 223 11.34 -1.48 10.86
N SER A 224 10.42 -1.85 10.00
CA SER A 224 10.68 -2.55 8.73
C SER A 224 10.14 -1.76 7.53
N LEU A 225 10.59 -2.10 6.33
CA LEU A 225 9.99 -1.64 5.08
C LEU A 225 8.65 -2.36 4.81
N ASP A 226 8.46 -3.55 5.37
CA ASP A 226 7.24 -4.37 5.17
C ASP A 226 5.97 -3.70 5.69
N VAL A 227 6.11 -2.78 6.66
CA VAL A 227 4.98 -2.02 7.21
C VAL A 227 4.65 -0.76 6.41
N LEU A 228 5.41 -0.44 5.36
CA LEU A 228 5.12 0.68 4.46
C LEU A 228 3.94 0.35 3.54
N ASP A 229 3.32 1.41 3.01
CA ASP A 229 2.26 1.26 2.01
C ASP A 229 2.83 0.60 0.74
N SER A 230 2.10 -0.38 0.19
CA SER A 230 2.57 -1.15 -0.96
C SER A 230 2.85 -0.27 -2.17
N SER A 231 2.11 0.84 -2.33
CA SER A 231 2.31 1.78 -3.45
C SER A 231 3.64 2.54 -3.42
N VAL A 232 4.36 2.54 -2.30
CA VAL A 232 5.64 3.27 -2.15
C VAL A 232 6.79 2.38 -1.65
N ARG A 233 6.52 1.12 -1.32
CA ARG A 233 7.50 0.21 -0.70
C ARG A 233 8.71 -0.03 -1.61
N ALA A 234 8.46 -0.32 -2.88
CA ALA A 234 9.52 -0.61 -3.87
C ALA A 234 10.55 0.53 -3.97
N ASP A 235 10.10 1.79 -3.92
CA ASP A 235 10.99 2.96 -3.97
C ASP A 235 11.89 3.04 -2.73
N PHE A 236 11.37 2.71 -1.54
CA PHE A 236 12.19 2.64 -0.32
C PHE A 236 13.16 1.45 -0.32
N GLU A 237 12.79 0.32 -0.90
CA GLU A 237 13.66 -0.85 -1.04
C GLU A 237 14.82 -0.56 -2.00
N ALA A 238 14.52 0.03 -3.16
CA ALA A 238 15.52 0.47 -4.14
C ALA A 238 16.48 1.52 -3.56
N PHE A 239 15.94 2.45 -2.75
CA PHE A 239 16.73 3.40 -1.98
C PHE A 239 17.70 2.70 -1.01
N PHE A 240 17.21 1.75 -0.21
CA PHE A 240 18.04 1.03 0.76
C PHE A 240 19.11 0.17 0.08
N ALA A 241 18.78 -0.46 -1.05
CA ALA A 241 19.73 -1.20 -1.86
C ALA A 241 20.85 -0.27 -2.38
N SER A 242 20.49 0.91 -2.88
CA SER A 242 21.44 1.90 -3.39
C SER A 242 22.38 2.46 -2.32
N LEU A 243 21.88 2.66 -1.09
CA LEU A 243 22.72 3.03 0.05
C LEU A 243 23.77 1.96 0.35
N ARG A 244 23.34 0.69 0.42
CA ARG A 244 24.25 -0.44 0.70
C ARG A 244 25.30 -0.60 -0.38
N ALA A 245 24.95 -0.38 -1.65
CA ALA A 245 25.87 -0.46 -2.79
C ALA A 245 27.05 0.54 -2.69
N VAL A 246 26.87 1.67 -2.00
CA VAL A 246 27.92 2.68 -1.78
C VAL A 246 28.53 2.61 -0.37
N GLY A 247 28.35 1.49 0.34
CA GLY A 247 28.93 1.26 1.68
C GLY A 247 28.22 2.03 2.80
N ILE A 248 26.97 2.47 2.60
CA ILE A 248 26.12 3.08 3.62
C ILE A 248 25.13 2.04 4.13
N VAL A 249 25.16 1.77 5.45
CA VAL A 249 24.25 0.82 6.09
C VAL A 249 23.09 1.57 6.75
N PRO A 250 21.88 1.59 6.15
CA PRO A 250 20.73 2.25 6.75
C PRO A 250 20.15 1.44 7.91
N GLN A 251 19.63 2.13 8.92
CA GLN A 251 18.92 1.56 10.06
C GLN A 251 17.63 2.32 10.31
N ILE A 252 16.48 1.66 10.11
CA ILE A 252 15.16 2.25 10.35
C ILE A 252 14.99 2.48 11.86
N THR A 253 14.70 3.72 12.22
CA THR A 253 14.41 4.15 13.59
C THR A 253 12.91 4.34 13.83
N SER A 254 12.17 4.68 12.77
CA SER A 254 10.71 4.72 12.70
C SER A 254 10.26 4.41 11.28
N ALA A 255 9.21 3.62 11.10
CA ALA A 255 8.52 3.45 9.82
C ALA A 255 7.07 3.89 10.03
N ARG A 256 6.12 2.96 9.93
CA ARG A 256 4.70 3.24 10.16
C ARG A 256 4.37 3.56 11.63
N ARG A 257 3.36 4.38 11.88
CA ARG A 257 2.84 4.70 13.23
C ARG A 257 1.32 4.60 13.29
N SER A 258 0.77 4.16 14.42
CA SER A 258 -0.68 4.30 14.64
C SER A 258 -1.03 5.76 14.94
N ALA A 259 -2.30 6.15 14.74
CA ALA A 259 -2.77 7.49 15.11
C ALA A 259 -2.58 7.78 16.61
N LYS A 260 -2.79 6.77 17.47
CA LYS A 260 -2.57 6.86 18.91
C LYS A 260 -1.10 7.03 19.26
N HIS A 261 -0.20 6.28 18.61
CA HIS A 261 1.25 6.48 18.75
C HIS A 261 1.64 7.91 18.37
N GLN A 262 1.14 8.43 17.25
CA GLN A 262 1.42 9.80 16.83
C GLN A 262 0.86 10.84 17.83
N TRP A 263 -0.34 10.63 18.36
CA TRP A 263 -0.93 11.49 19.39
C TRP A 263 -0.07 11.51 20.66
N LEU A 264 0.43 10.37 21.12
CA LEU A 264 1.32 10.29 22.30
C LEU A 264 2.63 11.06 22.08
N LEU A 265 3.21 10.98 20.88
CA LEU A 265 4.41 11.75 20.53
C LEU A 265 4.12 13.26 20.48
N TYR A 266 2.99 13.63 19.88
CA TYR A 266 2.55 15.03 19.76
C TYR A 266 2.27 15.67 21.11
N THR A 267 1.59 14.95 22.01
CA THR A 267 1.27 15.39 23.39
C THR A 267 2.43 15.28 24.36
N LYS A 268 3.62 14.83 23.91
CA LYS A 268 4.83 14.62 24.72
C LYS A 268 4.64 13.58 25.85
N LEU A 269 3.64 12.72 25.73
CA LEU A 269 3.49 11.53 26.59
C LEU A 269 4.49 10.44 26.19
N LEU A 270 4.97 10.46 24.96
CA LEU A 270 6.19 9.78 24.51
C LEU A 270 7.27 10.79 24.11
N PRO A 271 8.57 10.46 24.27
CA PRO A 271 9.66 11.33 23.85
C PRO A 271 9.60 11.62 22.34
N SER A 272 9.60 12.89 21.98
CA SER A 272 9.69 13.36 20.58
C SER A 272 10.21 14.79 20.55
N LYS A 273 11.06 15.13 19.58
CA LYS A 273 11.51 16.51 19.36
C LYS A 273 10.38 17.36 18.75
N ALA A 274 9.74 16.89 17.68
CA ALA A 274 8.73 17.67 16.96
C ALA A 274 7.71 16.82 16.19
N ALA A 275 6.96 15.96 16.89
CA ALA A 275 5.86 15.22 16.25
C ALA A 275 4.76 16.14 15.72
N ASP A 276 4.27 15.83 14.52
CA ASP A 276 3.08 16.42 13.93
C ASP A 276 1.80 15.92 14.64
N ARG A 277 0.68 16.61 14.43
CA ARG A 277 -0.63 16.21 14.94
C ARG A 277 -1.01 14.81 14.46
N PRO A 278 -1.77 14.05 15.26
CA PRO A 278 -2.37 12.82 14.77
C PRO A 278 -3.22 13.11 13.53
N CYS A 279 -3.16 12.19 12.59
CA CYS A 279 -3.72 12.24 11.24
C CYS A 279 -2.99 13.13 10.23
N ASN A 280 -1.95 13.85 10.62
CA ASN A 280 -1.19 14.69 9.69
C ASN A 280 0.19 14.15 9.34
N SER A 281 0.72 13.23 10.16
CA SER A 281 2.04 12.64 9.93
C SER A 281 2.02 11.56 8.85
N ASP A 282 2.95 11.64 7.90
CA ASP A 282 3.08 10.69 6.79
C ASP A 282 3.49 9.28 7.24
N HIS A 283 4.15 9.17 8.40
CA HIS A 283 4.39 7.89 9.05
C HIS A 283 3.11 7.12 9.35
N GLN A 284 1.97 7.80 9.57
CA GLN A 284 0.73 7.08 9.88
C GLN A 284 0.21 6.24 8.73
N TYR A 285 0.57 6.64 7.52
CA TYR A 285 0.08 6.07 6.28
C TYR A 285 1.12 5.18 5.60
N GLY A 286 2.33 5.06 6.16
CA GLY A 286 3.40 4.27 5.54
C GLY A 286 4.12 4.99 4.41
N PHE A 287 4.03 6.33 4.34
CA PHE A 287 4.65 7.16 3.30
C PHE A 287 5.97 7.82 3.74
N ALA A 288 6.44 7.51 4.96
CA ALA A 288 7.67 8.08 5.52
C ALA A 288 8.38 7.13 6.48
N ILE A 289 9.69 7.30 6.56
CA ILE A 289 10.59 6.63 7.51
C ILE A 289 11.48 7.66 8.21
N ASP A 290 11.89 7.32 9.42
CA ASP A 290 13.03 7.96 10.07
C ASP A 290 14.14 6.93 10.13
N MET A 291 15.37 7.29 9.75
CA MET A 291 16.50 6.37 9.79
C MET A 291 17.78 7.03 10.29
N ASN A 292 18.65 6.21 10.87
CA ASN A 292 20.07 6.50 11.00
C ASN A 292 20.82 5.74 9.90
N ALA A 293 22.11 6.02 9.74
CA ALA A 293 22.98 5.24 8.86
C ALA A 293 24.38 5.07 9.46
N THR A 294 25.15 4.13 8.92
CA THR A 294 26.59 4.00 9.20
C THR A 294 27.35 4.05 7.88
N LYS A 295 28.41 4.86 7.81
CA LYS A 295 29.33 4.92 6.67
C LYS A 295 30.77 4.86 7.19
N ASN A 296 31.58 3.94 6.67
CA ASN A 296 32.99 3.76 7.08
C ASN A 296 33.15 3.64 8.61
N GLY A 297 32.27 2.87 9.26
CA GLY A 297 32.24 2.69 10.72
C GLY A 297 31.74 3.89 11.52
N ARG A 298 31.42 5.04 10.89
CA ARG A 298 30.93 6.24 11.57
C ARG A 298 29.41 6.35 11.48
N SER A 299 28.76 6.47 12.63
CA SER A 299 27.30 6.67 12.72
C SER A 299 26.87 8.05 12.22
N ILE A 300 25.85 8.08 11.37
CA ILE A 300 25.16 9.26 10.85
C ILE A 300 23.78 9.27 11.51
N THR A 301 23.59 10.18 12.47
CA THR A 301 22.36 10.28 13.28
C THR A 301 21.73 11.66 13.12
N SER A 302 20.64 11.94 13.86
CA SER A 302 20.02 13.28 13.89
C SER A 302 20.96 14.44 14.29
N ALA A 303 22.13 14.14 14.89
CA ALA A 303 23.15 15.12 15.26
C ALA A 303 24.21 15.35 14.17
N ALA A 304 24.27 14.50 13.14
CA ALA A 304 25.24 14.65 12.06
C ALA A 304 24.96 15.89 11.20
N SER A 305 26.02 16.48 10.64
CA SER A 305 25.91 17.66 9.77
C SER A 305 25.17 17.35 8.48
N SER A 306 24.60 18.38 7.84
CA SER A 306 23.94 18.24 6.54
C SER A 306 24.88 17.71 5.46
N THR A 307 26.18 18.04 5.54
CA THR A 307 27.20 17.51 4.63
C THR A 307 27.32 15.99 4.73
N ARG A 308 27.26 15.43 5.95
CA ARG A 308 27.30 13.96 6.15
C ARG A 308 26.04 13.25 5.66
N TRP A 309 24.91 13.96 5.62
CA TRP A 309 23.65 13.45 5.09
C TRP A 309 23.48 13.67 3.59
N LYS A 310 24.26 14.57 2.97
CA LYS A 310 24.06 15.00 1.58
C LYS A 310 24.02 13.83 0.60
N GLU A 311 24.97 12.92 0.68
CA GLU A 311 25.02 11.76 -0.22
C GLU A 311 23.79 10.85 -0.06
N ILE A 312 23.32 10.64 1.17
CA ILE A 312 22.10 9.86 1.44
C ILE A 312 20.88 10.56 0.81
N ALA A 313 20.81 11.89 0.91
CA ALA A 313 19.73 12.68 0.33
C ALA A 313 19.76 12.67 -1.21
N ASP A 314 20.95 12.77 -1.81
CA ASP A 314 21.13 12.69 -3.26
C ASP A 314 20.74 11.30 -3.80
N ILE A 315 21.02 10.23 -3.05
CA ILE A 315 20.52 8.88 -3.37
C ILE A 315 19.00 8.82 -3.22
N ALA A 316 18.42 9.34 -2.14
CA ALA A 316 16.98 9.32 -1.88
C ALA A 316 16.17 9.98 -3.01
N LEU A 317 16.64 11.12 -3.51
CA LEU A 317 15.94 11.86 -4.57
C LEU A 317 15.80 11.06 -5.88
N ARG A 318 16.78 10.19 -6.19
CA ARG A 318 16.73 9.30 -7.37
C ARG A 318 15.68 8.19 -7.25
N HIS A 319 15.18 7.94 -6.04
CA HIS A 319 14.17 6.93 -5.72
C HIS A 319 12.88 7.58 -5.21
N ASN A 320 12.51 8.74 -5.76
CA ASN A 320 11.31 9.48 -5.39
C ASN A 320 11.14 9.75 -3.89
N ILE A 321 12.23 9.90 -3.13
CA ILE A 321 12.19 10.14 -1.68
C ILE A 321 12.79 11.50 -1.35
N LEU A 322 12.01 12.32 -0.66
CA LEU A 322 12.40 13.62 -0.13
C LEU A 322 13.05 13.48 1.24
N TRP A 323 14.15 14.20 1.43
CA TRP A 323 14.84 14.32 2.72
C TRP A 323 14.52 15.65 3.40
N TYR A 324 14.22 15.62 4.71
CA TYR A 324 13.79 16.79 5.49
C TYR A 324 14.90 17.42 6.36
N GLY A 325 16.15 17.02 6.16
CA GLY A 325 17.27 17.58 6.94
C GLY A 325 17.82 18.92 6.45
N TYR A 326 17.46 19.36 5.24
CA TYR A 326 17.80 20.71 4.79
C TYR A 326 17.01 21.76 5.59
N ARG A 327 17.70 22.62 6.35
CA ARG A 327 17.29 24.03 6.38
C ARG A 327 17.94 24.61 5.15
N THR A 328 17.16 25.17 4.25
CA THR A 328 17.32 26.58 3.88
C THR A 328 16.30 26.99 2.85
N THR A 329 15.86 28.22 3.02
CA THR A 329 15.22 29.12 2.06
C THR A 329 16.14 29.51 0.89
N GLN A 330 17.17 28.72 0.54
CA GLN A 330 18.10 29.06 -0.53
C GLN A 330 17.67 28.37 -1.81
N TYR A 331 16.92 29.14 -2.59
CA TYR A 331 16.81 29.01 -4.03
C TYR A 331 18.22 28.84 -4.61
N ASP A 332 18.52 27.68 -5.19
CA ASP A 332 19.69 27.50 -6.06
C ASP A 332 19.30 27.96 -7.47
N PRO A 333 19.77 29.14 -7.94
CA PRO A 333 19.43 29.66 -9.27
C PRO A 333 20.03 28.82 -10.41
N LYS A 334 20.90 27.84 -10.13
CA LYS A 334 21.45 26.93 -11.14
C LYS A 334 20.44 25.87 -11.63
N TYR A 335 19.33 25.69 -10.91
CA TYR A 335 18.21 24.82 -11.30
C TYR A 335 16.88 25.59 -11.32
N PRO A 336 16.68 26.50 -12.30
CA PRO A 336 15.56 27.45 -12.32
C PRO A 336 14.18 26.82 -12.62
N ASP A 337 14.15 25.56 -13.06
CA ASP A 337 13.00 24.91 -13.70
C ASP A 337 12.46 23.67 -12.97
N SER A 338 13.09 23.20 -11.88
CA SER A 338 12.62 22.02 -11.13
C SER A 338 12.14 22.38 -9.72
N ASN A 339 10.88 22.75 -9.52
CA ASN A 339 10.15 22.65 -8.23
C ASN A 339 10.87 23.13 -6.93
N ASN A 340 11.91 23.96 -7.03
CA ASN A 340 12.90 24.16 -5.97
C ASN A 340 12.46 25.16 -4.88
N ARG A 341 11.18 25.52 -4.86
CA ARG A 341 10.55 26.40 -3.85
C ARG A 341 9.82 25.65 -2.73
N ILE A 342 9.84 24.32 -2.72
CA ILE A 342 9.08 23.49 -1.76
C ILE A 342 9.69 23.48 -0.33
N TYR A 343 10.86 24.09 -0.11
CA TYR A 343 11.65 23.91 1.13
C TYR A 343 11.66 25.08 2.13
N ALA A 344 10.84 26.11 1.95
CA ALA A 344 10.81 27.24 2.89
C ALA A 344 10.05 26.88 4.19
N ASN A 345 10.76 26.96 5.33
CA ASN A 345 10.25 26.98 6.73
C ASN A 345 9.99 25.67 7.49
N TRP A 346 10.45 24.51 7.02
CA TRP A 346 10.27 23.26 7.78
C TRP A 346 11.37 23.05 8.83
N ARG A 347 10.98 22.50 9.98
CA ARG A 347 11.92 22.17 11.08
C ARG A 347 12.93 21.15 10.54
N LYS A 348 14.24 21.34 10.82
CA LYS A 348 15.26 20.35 10.45
C LYS A 348 14.88 19.01 11.08
N ASP A 349 14.67 18.00 10.24
CA ASP A 349 14.59 16.62 10.69
C ASP A 349 15.52 15.75 9.83
N PRO A 350 16.84 15.71 10.16
CA PRO A 350 17.84 15.03 9.34
C PRO A 350 17.65 13.53 9.20
N VAL A 351 16.82 12.92 10.05
CA VAL A 351 16.55 11.48 9.97
C VAL A 351 15.31 11.17 9.14
N HIS A 352 14.51 12.17 8.78
CA HIS A 352 13.20 12.00 8.17
C HIS A 352 13.25 11.97 6.64
N PHE A 353 12.68 10.91 6.06
CA PHE A 353 12.58 10.64 4.64
C PHE A 353 11.14 10.31 4.28
N GLN A 354 10.63 10.88 3.19
CA GLN A 354 9.24 10.77 2.80
C GLN A 354 9.10 10.65 1.30
N HIS A 355 8.22 9.76 0.85
CA HIS A 355 7.98 9.54 -0.58
C HIS A 355 7.38 10.79 -1.26
N ILE A 356 7.78 11.16 -2.48
CA ILE A 356 7.30 12.35 -3.21
C ILE A 356 5.79 12.29 -3.44
N GLY A 357 5.24 11.11 -3.75
CA GLY A 357 3.80 10.89 -3.95
C GLY A 357 2.92 11.21 -2.72
N SER A 358 3.54 11.47 -1.57
CA SER A 358 2.85 12.00 -0.39
C SER A 358 2.40 13.46 -0.54
N ARG A 359 2.98 14.22 -1.48
CA ARG A 359 2.67 15.62 -1.74
C ARG A 359 2.12 15.75 -3.15
N PRO A 360 0.82 15.97 -3.34
CA PRO A 360 0.30 16.26 -4.67
C PRO A 360 0.88 17.57 -5.22
N ALA A 361 0.80 17.73 -6.54
CA ALA A 361 1.05 19.00 -7.18
C ALA A 361 0.17 20.09 -6.56
N LYS A 362 0.75 21.28 -6.37
CA LYS A 362 0.09 22.42 -5.69
C LYS A 362 -1.31 22.66 -6.26
N GLY A 363 -2.33 22.55 -5.41
CA GLY A 363 -3.73 22.80 -5.78
C GLY A 363 -4.55 21.55 -6.10
N THR A 364 -3.96 20.36 -6.07
CA THR A 364 -4.69 19.08 -6.15
C THR A 364 -4.60 18.35 -4.83
N ALA A 365 -5.68 17.68 -4.40
CA ALA A 365 -5.64 16.80 -3.23
C ALA A 365 -5.10 15.44 -3.67
N GLY A 366 -4.02 14.99 -3.05
CA GLY A 366 -3.42 13.70 -3.36
C GLY A 366 -4.18 12.56 -2.69
N PRO A 367 -3.90 11.31 -3.08
CA PRO A 367 -4.32 10.12 -2.34
C PRO A 367 -4.05 10.20 -0.85
N LEU A 368 -2.86 10.69 -0.47
CA LEU A 368 -2.49 10.85 0.93
C LEU A 368 -3.29 11.95 1.63
N ASP A 369 -3.63 13.05 0.97
CA ASP A 369 -4.49 14.07 1.57
C ASP A 369 -5.90 13.54 1.83
N THR A 370 -6.42 12.71 0.93
CA THR A 370 -7.70 12.00 1.11
C THR A 370 -7.66 11.10 2.33
N LEU A 371 -6.58 10.33 2.50
CA LEU A 371 -6.35 9.50 3.69
C LEU A 371 -6.27 10.34 4.97
N LYS A 372 -5.52 11.44 4.93
CA LYS A 372 -5.39 12.36 6.06
C LYS A 372 -6.73 12.98 6.44
N GLU A 373 -7.54 13.36 5.45
CA GLU A 373 -8.87 13.92 5.67
C GLU A 373 -9.84 12.87 6.21
N LYS A 374 -9.81 11.63 5.73
CA LYS A 374 -10.57 10.51 6.31
C LYS A 374 -10.20 10.28 7.77
N CYS A 375 -8.90 10.29 8.09
CA CYS A 375 -8.42 10.21 9.46
C CYS A 375 -8.95 11.34 10.31
N ARG A 376 -8.79 12.59 9.87
CA ARG A 376 -9.33 13.75 10.59
C ARG A 376 -10.84 13.63 10.78
N ASN A 377 -11.60 13.28 9.75
CA ASN A 377 -13.06 13.14 9.85
C ASN A 377 -13.47 12.06 10.84
N TRP A 378 -12.79 10.91 10.81
CA TRP A 378 -13.04 9.83 11.75
C TRP A 378 -12.77 10.27 13.20
N PHE A 379 -11.63 10.90 13.48
CA PHE A 379 -11.23 11.25 14.84
C PHE A 379 -11.84 12.58 15.35
N TRP A 380 -12.14 13.53 14.47
CA TRP A 380 -12.50 14.90 14.83
C TRP A 380 -13.99 15.18 14.63
N ARG A 381 -14.67 14.43 13.74
CA ARG A 381 -16.09 14.69 13.42
C ARG A 381 -17.04 13.58 13.80
N ASN A 382 -16.55 12.38 14.13
CA ASN A 382 -17.43 11.28 14.49
C ASN A 382 -17.75 11.30 16.00
N PRO A 383 -19.00 11.63 16.42
CA PRO A 383 -19.36 11.56 17.83
C PRO A 383 -19.25 10.15 18.43
N ALA A 384 -19.26 9.10 17.59
CA ALA A 384 -19.10 7.71 18.01
C ALA A 384 -17.67 7.35 18.48
N SER A 385 -16.65 8.18 18.23
CA SER A 385 -15.31 7.94 18.78
C SER A 385 -15.20 8.23 20.28
N GLY A 386 -16.30 8.58 20.95
CA GLY A 386 -16.33 8.86 22.40
C GLY A 386 -15.56 10.13 22.80
N THR A 387 -15.10 10.91 21.82
CA THR A 387 -14.34 12.14 22.06
C THR A 387 -15.24 13.33 22.31
N GLY A 388 -16.54 13.26 21.97
CA GLY A 388 -17.54 14.31 22.26
C GLY A 388 -17.09 15.71 21.85
N ALA A 389 -16.15 15.81 20.92
CA ALA A 389 -15.48 17.05 20.62
C ALA A 389 -16.39 17.84 19.69
N ASP A 390 -16.86 18.98 20.17
CA ASP A 390 -17.53 19.99 19.37
C ASP A 390 -16.72 20.22 18.07
N PRO A 391 -17.32 20.01 16.88
CA PRO A 391 -16.63 20.21 15.61
C PRO A 391 -16.15 21.65 15.39
N ASN A 392 -16.63 22.60 16.20
CA ASN A 392 -16.17 23.99 16.22
C ASN A 392 -15.07 24.27 17.26
N ARG A 393 -14.73 23.31 18.13
CA ARG A 393 -13.60 23.44 19.05
C ARG A 393 -12.32 23.36 18.23
N SER A 394 -11.70 24.52 18.02
CA SER A 394 -10.54 24.63 17.13
C SER A 394 -9.50 23.54 17.44
N ALA A 395 -8.87 23.01 16.39
CA ALA A 395 -7.81 21.99 16.44
C ALA A 395 -6.63 22.33 17.39
N LYS A 396 -6.62 23.51 18.01
CA LYS A 396 -5.69 23.92 19.05
C LYS A 396 -5.84 23.09 20.34
N ASP A 397 -7.02 22.56 20.64
CA ASP A 397 -7.26 21.85 21.91
C ASP A 397 -7.04 20.33 21.83
N SER A 398 -6.16 19.89 20.94
CA SER A 398 -5.66 18.51 20.77
C SER A 398 -5.20 17.79 22.06
N ARG A 399 -4.98 18.50 23.17
CA ARG A 399 -4.73 17.92 24.50
C ARG A 399 -5.98 17.34 25.16
N SER A 400 -7.18 17.76 24.72
CA SER A 400 -8.48 17.29 25.21
C SER A 400 -8.96 15.99 24.57
N TRP A 401 -8.12 15.35 23.73
CA TRP A 401 -8.37 14.01 23.23
C TRP A 401 -8.57 13.04 24.40
N ASN A 402 -9.77 12.48 24.48
CA ASN A 402 -10.17 11.61 25.57
C ASN A 402 -9.31 10.32 25.55
N ARG A 403 -8.89 9.83 26.72
CA ARG A 403 -8.03 8.63 26.84
C ARG A 403 -8.67 7.35 26.27
N ALA A 404 -9.98 7.38 25.99
CA ALA A 404 -10.80 6.31 25.42
C ALA A 404 -10.61 6.14 23.90
N PHE A 405 -9.36 6.16 23.44
CA PHE A 405 -9.03 5.73 22.08
C PHE A 405 -9.24 4.22 21.96
N ASN A 406 -10.03 3.77 21.00
CA ASN A 406 -10.04 2.35 20.67
C ASN A 406 -8.65 1.95 20.13
N ASP A 407 -8.00 1.01 20.82
CA ASP A 407 -6.64 0.52 20.51
C ASP A 407 -6.54 -0.14 19.14
N ASN A 408 -7.67 -0.49 18.52
CA ASN A 408 -7.72 -1.29 17.30
C ASN A 408 -7.68 -0.45 16.01
N LEU A 409 -7.73 0.88 16.10
CA LEU A 409 -7.69 1.76 14.92
C LEU A 409 -6.27 2.17 14.59
N SER A 410 -5.52 1.16 14.17
CA SER A 410 -4.15 1.27 13.68
C SER A 410 -4.08 1.72 12.23
N TYR A 411 -5.22 1.78 11.52
CA TYR A 411 -5.22 1.84 10.06
C TYR A 411 -6.49 2.49 9.47
N ILE A 412 -6.31 3.34 8.46
CA ILE A 412 -7.35 3.74 7.51
C ILE A 412 -6.81 3.31 6.15
N GLU A 413 -7.47 2.33 5.54
CA GLU A 413 -7.14 1.89 4.19
C GLU A 413 -7.25 3.07 3.22
N PRO A 414 -6.27 3.24 2.33
CA PRO A 414 -6.56 3.87 1.06
C PRO A 414 -7.61 2.99 0.41
N ASP A 415 -8.83 3.49 0.18
CA ASP A 415 -9.71 2.82 -0.77
C ASP A 415 -8.87 2.55 -2.03
N ALA A 416 -9.06 1.40 -2.68
CA ALA A 416 -8.34 0.93 -3.87
C ALA A 416 -8.35 1.88 -5.10
N LEU A 417 -8.79 3.14 -4.93
CA LEU A 417 -8.79 4.24 -5.88
C LEU A 417 -7.41 4.81 -6.22
N VAL A 418 -6.34 4.40 -5.54
CA VAL A 418 -5.00 5.01 -5.71
C VAL A 418 -4.14 4.31 -6.77
N ALA A 419 -4.40 3.04 -7.07
CA ALA A 419 -3.53 2.24 -7.94
C ALA A 419 -3.61 2.62 -9.44
N THR A 420 -4.61 3.39 -9.88
CA THR A 420 -4.78 3.75 -11.31
C THR A 420 -4.29 5.15 -11.68
N ALA A 421 -3.78 5.93 -10.73
CA ALA A 421 -3.04 7.14 -11.06
C ALA A 421 -1.56 6.77 -11.17
N ALA A 422 -1.16 6.24 -12.34
CA ALA A 422 0.25 6.16 -12.68
C ALA A 422 0.85 7.55 -12.51
N TYR A 423 1.71 7.71 -11.51
CA TYR A 423 2.52 8.91 -11.37
C TYR A 423 3.58 8.83 -12.46
N ASP A 424 3.25 9.28 -13.66
CA ASP A 424 4.23 9.61 -14.70
C ASP A 424 4.98 10.87 -14.28
N VAL A 425 5.74 10.77 -13.18
CA VAL A 425 6.85 11.66 -12.92
C VAL A 425 8.05 10.93 -13.52
N PRO A 426 8.51 11.30 -14.72
CA PRO A 426 9.72 10.70 -15.27
C PRO A 426 10.83 10.84 -14.22
N PRO A 427 11.66 9.81 -14.01
CA PRO A 427 12.80 9.92 -13.12
C PRO A 427 13.57 11.19 -13.51
N LEU A 428 13.88 12.02 -12.53
CA LEU A 428 14.83 13.11 -12.72
C LEU A 428 16.15 12.47 -13.11
N LEU A 429 16.37 12.31 -14.41
CA LEU A 429 17.64 11.89 -14.99
C LEU A 429 18.63 13.02 -14.69
N VAL A 430 19.26 12.92 -13.52
CA VAL A 430 20.48 13.66 -13.25
C VAL A 430 21.52 13.06 -14.18
N ASP A 431 21.88 13.81 -15.21
CA ASP A 431 22.92 13.44 -16.16
C ASP A 431 24.23 13.14 -15.38
N PRO A 432 24.67 11.87 -15.32
CA PRO A 432 25.90 11.51 -14.63
C PRO A 432 27.15 12.06 -15.33
N SER A 433 27.03 12.59 -16.55
CA SER A 433 28.12 13.23 -17.29
C SER A 433 28.31 14.72 -16.97
N ALA A 434 27.47 15.32 -16.11
CA ALA A 434 27.62 16.70 -15.63
C ALA A 434 28.60 16.86 -14.44
N VAL A 435 29.31 15.80 -14.04
CA VAL A 435 30.49 15.92 -13.18
C VAL A 435 31.66 16.32 -14.09
N PRO A 436 32.25 17.52 -13.93
CA PRO A 436 33.40 17.89 -14.74
C PRO A 436 34.50 16.85 -14.51
N ALA A 437 34.94 16.21 -15.59
CA ALA A 437 36.11 15.36 -15.59
C ALA A 437 37.29 16.20 -15.07
N GLU A 438 37.64 15.99 -13.81
CA GLU A 438 38.85 16.54 -13.23
C GLU A 438 40.02 15.92 -14.02
N GLU A 439 40.75 16.79 -14.73
CA GLU A 439 41.91 16.42 -15.54
C GLU A 439 42.86 15.53 -14.72
N CYS A 440 42.90 14.24 -15.04
CA CYS A 440 44.03 13.40 -14.69
C CYS A 440 45.28 13.94 -15.41
N ARG A 441 46.16 14.63 -14.68
CA ARG A 441 47.56 14.81 -15.05
C ARG A 441 48.47 14.13 -14.03
N PRO A 442 49.28 13.14 -14.42
CA PRO A 442 50.38 12.64 -13.59
C PRO A 442 51.71 13.33 -13.99
N PRO A 443 52.79 13.17 -13.22
CA PRO A 443 53.06 13.93 -12.00
C PRO A 443 54.28 14.85 -12.18
N MET A 444 54.26 16.02 -11.54
CA MET A 444 55.50 16.71 -11.18
C MET A 444 55.57 16.90 -9.68
N ALA A 445 56.66 16.40 -9.12
CA ALA A 445 57.13 16.70 -7.79
C ALA A 445 57.22 18.21 -7.60
N CYS A 446 56.78 18.71 -6.45
CA CYS A 446 57.46 19.76 -5.69
C CYS A 446 56.92 19.75 -4.25
N THR A 447 57.89 19.69 -3.33
CA THR A 447 57.83 19.97 -1.90
C THR A 447 57.17 21.32 -1.59
N GLY A 448 56.44 21.42 -0.48
CA GLY A 448 55.99 22.72 0.03
C GLY A 448 54.97 22.64 1.16
N GLU A 449 55.49 22.58 2.39
CA GLU A 449 54.97 23.14 3.64
C GLU A 449 53.51 23.65 3.72
N GLY A 450 52.77 23.09 4.69
CA GLY A 450 52.14 23.88 5.75
C GLY A 450 50.83 24.63 5.45
N ALA A 451 49.70 23.97 5.73
CA ALA A 451 48.53 24.63 6.31
C ALA A 451 47.73 23.60 7.11
N GLY A 452 47.67 23.79 8.43
CA GLY A 452 46.94 22.92 9.35
C GLY A 452 45.43 23.10 9.22
N ASP A 453 44.73 21.97 9.17
CA ASP A 453 43.28 21.92 9.39
C ASP A 453 42.97 22.11 10.88
N PRO A 454 41.89 22.84 11.24
CA PRO A 454 41.46 22.96 12.61
C PRO A 454 40.79 21.65 13.07
N GLU A 455 41.40 21.01 14.08
CA GLU A 455 40.82 19.88 14.81
C GLU A 455 39.48 20.28 15.44
N ASP A 456 38.42 19.58 15.03
CA ASP A 456 37.17 19.45 15.79
C ASP A 456 37.50 18.76 17.13
N THR A 457 37.45 19.52 18.22
CA THR A 457 37.65 19.00 19.58
C THR A 457 36.35 18.38 20.09
N ASP A 458 36.41 17.07 20.36
CA ASP A 458 35.39 16.32 21.12
C ASP A 458 35.36 16.82 22.58
N PRO A 459 34.17 17.02 23.19
CA PRO A 459 34.08 17.31 24.61
C PRO A 459 34.28 16.00 25.40
N GLN A 460 35.49 15.82 25.93
CA GLN A 460 35.76 14.81 26.95
C GLN A 460 35.02 15.14 28.25
N SER A 461 34.44 14.08 28.80
CA SER A 461 33.86 13.92 30.13
C SER A 461 34.74 14.50 31.24
N ALA A 462 34.18 15.43 32.01
CA ALA A 462 34.70 15.77 33.33
C ALA A 462 34.22 14.72 34.35
N GLU A 463 35.13 13.84 34.75
CA GLU A 463 35.07 13.18 36.05
C GLU A 463 35.60 14.11 37.16
N SER A 464 35.12 13.84 38.36
CA SER A 464 35.14 14.62 39.60
C SER A 464 36.52 15.03 40.16
N GLY A 465 36.55 16.25 40.72
CA GLY A 465 37.47 16.73 41.74
C GLY A 465 36.82 17.89 42.50
#